data_AF-A0A8X7UH53-F1
#
_entry.id   AF-A0A8X7UH53-F1
#
_cell.length_a   1.000
_cell.length_b   1.000
_cell.length_c   1.000
_cell.angle_alpha   90.00
_cell.angle_beta   90.00
_cell.angle_gamma   90.00
#
_symmetry.space_group_name_H-M   'P 1'
#
loop_
_entity.id
_entity.type
_entity.pdbx_description
1 polymer ?
#
loop_
_entity_poly.entity_id
_entity_poly.type
_entity_poly.pdbx_seq_one_letter_code
_entity_poly.pdbx_strand_id
1 'polypeptide(L)'
;MLLRLSARSIRRYTSSHSLSASSFCTLPPMSTSHPKNESYLSAVIPKRIKLFEQIQSHQLEKLKSLPHDPIKEEVGDYSDGHRRGDFEGLANSALISSVNDELWDMSRPLEGDCKLELFKFDSDKGRDTLWHSSAHVLGQALEQEYGCQLCIGPCTTRGEGFYYDAFYGDLGLNDNHFLTLKLVLQKLLRKRNHLRGLK
;
A
#
# COMPACT_ATOMS: atom_id res chain seq x y z
N MET A 1 -0.78 22.22 -12.07
CA MET A 1 0.39 21.47 -12.61
C MET A 1 0.23 19.99 -12.26
N LEU A 2 0.36 19.07 -13.23
CA LEU A 2 0.35 17.62 -12.98
C LEU A 2 1.75 17.20 -12.49
N LEU A 3 1.84 16.65 -11.28
CA LEU A 3 3.12 16.26 -10.69
C LEU A 3 3.26 14.74 -10.68
N ARG A 4 4.32 14.24 -11.30
CA ARG A 4 4.67 12.81 -11.34
C ARG A 4 5.82 12.53 -10.38
N LEU A 5 5.53 11.88 -9.25
CA LEU A 5 6.55 11.52 -8.24
C LEU A 5 6.92 10.04 -8.38
N SER A 6 8.17 9.74 -8.77
CA SER A 6 8.67 8.36 -8.89
C SER A 6 9.59 7.99 -7.73
N ALA A 7 9.29 6.88 -7.05
CA ALA A 7 10.19 6.30 -6.05
C ALA A 7 11.14 5.32 -6.73
N ARG A 8 12.31 5.80 -7.19
CA ARG A 8 13.38 4.93 -7.69
C ARG A 8 14.30 4.54 -6.54
N SER A 9 14.46 3.22 -6.34
CA SER A 9 15.39 2.54 -5.42
C SER A 9 14.99 2.48 -3.93
N ILE A 10 14.35 1.36 -3.54
CA ILE A 10 14.50 0.80 -2.20
C ILE A 10 15.49 -0.37 -2.32
N ARG A 11 16.79 -0.08 -2.28
CA ARG A 11 17.81 -1.10 -2.02
C ARG A 11 17.80 -1.42 -0.52
N ARG A 12 17.67 -2.70 -0.17
CA ARG A 12 17.85 -3.20 1.20
C ARG A 12 19.24 -2.76 1.69
N TYR A 13 19.29 -1.90 2.70
CA TYR A 13 20.51 -1.62 3.45
C TYR A 13 20.39 -2.32 4.79
N THR A 14 20.88 -3.56 4.85
CA THR A 14 21.28 -4.20 6.10
C THR A 14 22.74 -3.81 6.34
N SER A 15 22.97 -2.81 7.17
CA SER A 15 24.28 -2.55 7.77
C SER A 15 24.06 -1.77 9.06
N SER A 16 24.40 -2.43 10.16
CA SER A 16 24.44 -1.90 11.51
C SER A 16 25.51 -0.82 11.62
N HIS A 17 25.09 0.44 11.66
CA HIS A 17 25.92 1.52 12.20
C HIS A 17 25.11 2.35 13.20
N SER A 18 25.62 2.35 14.44
CA SER A 18 25.18 3.22 15.53
C SER A 18 25.43 4.68 15.16
N LEU A 19 24.37 5.47 15.03
CA LEU A 19 24.47 6.91 14.86
C LEU A 19 24.27 7.60 16.21
N SER A 20 25.35 8.29 16.61
CA SER A 20 25.47 9.18 17.75
C SER A 20 24.39 10.28 17.73
N ALA A 21 23.77 10.50 18.89
CA ALA A 21 22.77 11.52 19.12
C ALA A 21 23.42 12.88 19.40
N SER A 22 23.69 13.67 18.36
CA SER A 22 23.94 15.11 18.52
C SER A 22 24.00 15.82 17.16
N SER A 23 22.84 16.27 16.68
CA SER A 23 22.69 17.48 15.83
C SER A 23 21.21 17.64 15.50
N PHE A 24 20.43 18.12 16.48
CA PHE A 24 19.13 18.71 16.17
C PHE A 24 19.40 20.06 15.48
N CYS A 25 19.47 20.04 14.16
CA CYS A 25 19.40 21.27 13.38
C CYS A 25 17.96 21.79 13.50
N THR A 26 17.75 22.80 14.33
CA THR A 26 16.47 23.47 14.49
C THR A 26 16.12 24.13 13.16
N LEU A 27 15.25 23.48 12.38
CA LEU A 27 14.70 24.07 11.16
C LEU A 27 13.88 25.31 11.55
N PRO A 28 14.04 26.44 10.85
CA PRO A 28 13.18 27.60 11.07
C PRO A 28 11.72 27.20 10.81
N PRO A 29 10.74 27.78 11.53
CA PRO A 29 9.34 27.56 11.23
C PRO A 29 9.05 28.13 9.84
N MET A 30 9.00 27.26 8.83
CA MET A 30 8.67 27.66 7.48
C MET A 30 7.17 27.99 7.42
N SER A 31 6.86 29.28 7.39
CA SER A 31 5.56 29.78 6.99
C SER A 31 5.39 29.58 5.48
N THR A 32 4.75 28.47 5.11
CA THR A 32 4.15 28.33 3.77
C THR A 32 2.63 28.37 3.96
N SER A 33 2.08 29.57 3.87
CA SER A 33 0.65 29.83 4.06
C SER A 33 -0.13 29.39 2.82
N HIS A 34 -0.41 28.10 2.70
CA HIS A 34 -1.52 27.62 1.88
C HIS A 34 -2.34 26.62 2.68
N PRO A 35 -3.61 26.92 2.95
CA PRO A 35 -4.43 26.09 3.82
C PRO A 35 -4.70 24.78 3.08
N LYS A 36 -4.26 23.66 3.68
CA LYS A 36 -4.90 22.36 3.44
C LYS A 36 -6.40 22.62 3.43
N ASN A 37 -7.15 22.06 2.49
CA ASN A 37 -8.59 22.23 2.51
C ASN A 37 -9.18 21.37 3.65
N GLU A 38 -8.93 21.80 4.89
CA GLU A 38 -9.31 21.13 6.13
C GLU A 38 -10.82 20.91 6.16
N SER A 39 -11.60 21.85 5.61
CA SER A 39 -13.04 21.71 5.47
C SER A 39 -13.40 20.53 4.55
N TYR A 40 -12.78 20.41 3.38
CA TYR A 40 -12.98 19.27 2.50
C TYR A 40 -12.51 17.95 3.14
N LEU A 41 -11.29 17.91 3.68
CA LEU A 41 -10.71 16.70 4.26
C LEU A 41 -11.53 16.21 5.46
N SER A 42 -11.89 17.11 6.38
CA SER A 42 -12.73 16.78 7.54
C SER A 42 -14.16 16.38 7.15
N ALA A 43 -14.71 16.89 6.05
CA ALA A 43 -16.02 16.49 5.58
C ALA A 43 -16.02 15.18 4.79
N VAL A 44 -14.98 14.90 4.01
CA VAL A 44 -14.95 13.78 3.05
C VAL A 44 -14.31 12.53 3.63
N ILE A 45 -13.22 12.64 4.38
CA ILE A 45 -12.51 11.48 4.94
C ILE A 45 -13.45 10.64 5.83
N PRO A 46 -14.18 11.21 6.81
CA PRO A 46 -15.09 10.42 7.65
C PRO A 46 -16.24 9.80 6.85
N LYS A 47 -16.75 10.49 5.82
CA LYS A 47 -17.80 9.95 4.94
C LYS A 47 -17.31 8.74 4.16
N ARG A 48 -16.10 8.81 3.58
CA ARG A 48 -15.47 7.69 2.85
C ARG A 48 -15.22 6.50 3.78
N ILE A 49 -14.70 6.75 4.99
CA ILE A 49 -14.49 5.70 6.00
C ILE A 49 -15.81 5.03 6.36
N LYS A 50 -16.86 5.82 6.66
CA LYS A 50 -18.18 5.28 7.00
C LYS A 50 -18.77 4.44 5.87
N LEU A 51 -18.68 4.91 4.63
CA LEU A 51 -19.16 4.16 3.47
C LEU A 51 -18.39 2.85 3.29
N PHE A 52 -17.07 2.88 3.43
CA PHE A 52 -16.23 1.69 3.37
C PHE A 52 -16.61 0.68 4.46
N GLU A 53 -16.79 1.13 5.70
CA GLU A 53 -17.21 0.28 6.83
C GLU A 53 -18.59 -0.35 6.60
N GLN A 54 -19.53 0.40 6.02
CA GLN A 54 -20.86 -0.12 5.65
C GLN A 54 -20.80 -1.18 4.54
N ILE A 55 -19.98 -0.96 3.50
CA ILE A 55 -19.78 -1.95 2.44
C ILE A 55 -19.11 -3.20 3.01
N GLN A 56 -18.10 -3.01 3.85
CA GLN A 56 -17.39 -4.10 4.51
C GLN A 56 -18.31 -4.91 5.42
N SER A 57 -19.17 -4.27 6.23
CA SER A 57 -20.10 -4.98 7.11
C SER A 57 -21.09 -5.81 6.30
N HIS A 58 -21.65 -5.25 5.22
CA HIS A 58 -22.55 -5.95 4.32
C HIS A 58 -21.89 -7.16 3.66
N GLN A 59 -20.63 -7.04 3.23
CA GLN A 59 -19.85 -8.15 2.67
C GLN A 59 -19.63 -9.24 3.73
N LEU A 60 -19.25 -8.88 4.95
CA LEU A 60 -19.05 -9.83 6.04
C LEU A 60 -20.34 -10.55 6.44
N GLU A 61 -21.49 -9.86 6.43
CA GLU A 61 -22.80 -10.47 6.67
C GLU A 61 -23.18 -11.48 5.58
N LYS A 62 -22.95 -11.13 4.32
CA LYS A 62 -23.13 -12.08 3.20
C LYS A 62 -22.25 -13.30 3.37
N LEU A 63 -20.98 -13.12 3.69
CA LEU A 63 -20.04 -14.22 3.92
C LEU A 63 -20.50 -15.12 5.08
N LYS A 64 -21.00 -14.54 6.18
CA LYS A 64 -21.55 -15.30 7.31
C LYS A 64 -22.82 -16.08 6.96
N SER A 65 -23.58 -15.61 5.97
CA SER A 65 -24.80 -16.30 5.51
C SER A 65 -24.52 -17.48 4.57
N LEU A 66 -23.29 -17.60 4.07
CA LEU A 66 -22.89 -18.74 3.22
C LEU A 66 -22.66 -20.00 4.08
N PRO A 67 -22.99 -21.19 3.54
CA PRO A 67 -22.76 -22.45 4.24
C PRO A 67 -21.26 -22.65 4.52
N HIS A 68 -20.92 -23.10 5.74
CA HIS A 68 -19.57 -23.48 6.13
C HIS A 68 -19.33 -24.95 5.82
N ASP A 69 -19.21 -25.26 4.53
CA ASP A 69 -18.70 -26.58 4.11
C ASP A 69 -17.16 -26.59 4.23
N PRO A 70 -16.55 -27.73 4.60
CA PRO A 70 -15.09 -27.83 4.68
C PRO A 70 -14.48 -27.65 3.28
N ILE A 71 -13.71 -26.58 3.13
CA ILE A 71 -13.02 -26.22 1.88
C ILE A 71 -11.82 -27.14 1.67
N LYS A 72 -11.71 -27.71 0.48
CA LYS A 72 -10.53 -28.43 0.01
C LYS A 72 -9.64 -27.46 -0.76
N GLU A 73 -8.46 -27.21 -0.20
CA GLU A 73 -7.43 -26.42 -0.87
C GLU A 73 -6.50 -27.34 -1.67
N GLU A 74 -6.49 -27.18 -2.99
CA GLU A 74 -5.45 -27.78 -3.83
C GLU A 74 -4.32 -26.78 -3.96
N VAL A 75 -3.28 -26.91 -3.12
CA VAL A 75 -2.10 -26.07 -3.29
C VAL A 75 -1.42 -26.46 -4.60
N GLY A 76 -1.46 -25.54 -5.56
CA GLY A 76 -0.90 -25.71 -6.90
C GLY A 76 0.62 -25.84 -6.84
N ASP A 77 1.18 -26.47 -7.89
CA ASP A 77 2.63 -26.54 -8.03
C ASP A 77 3.20 -25.12 -8.05
N TYR A 78 4.09 -24.86 -7.10
CA TYR A 78 4.79 -23.60 -7.00
C TYR A 78 5.58 -23.39 -8.29
N SER A 79 5.31 -22.28 -8.99
CA SER A 79 6.08 -21.87 -10.17
C SER A 79 7.58 -21.67 -9.91
N ASP A 80 8.01 -21.78 -8.63
CA ASP A 80 9.39 -21.65 -8.16
C ASP A 80 9.90 -22.90 -7.38
N GLY A 81 9.34 -24.09 -7.63
CA GLY A 81 9.93 -25.38 -7.22
C GLY A 81 10.00 -25.67 -5.71
N HIS A 82 9.28 -24.94 -4.86
CA HIS A 82 9.23 -25.21 -3.42
C HIS A 82 8.28 -26.37 -3.10
N ARG A 83 8.62 -27.20 -2.12
CA ARG A 83 7.81 -28.37 -1.74
C ARG A 83 6.78 -27.96 -0.69
N ARG A 84 5.69 -28.74 -0.56
CA ARG A 84 4.65 -28.61 0.47
C ARG A 84 5.14 -28.56 1.94
N GLY A 85 6.44 -28.67 2.23
CA GLY A 85 7.00 -28.52 3.57
C GLY A 85 7.42 -27.08 3.92
N ASP A 86 7.52 -26.18 2.95
CA ASP A 86 8.13 -24.84 3.13
C ASP A 86 7.10 -23.72 3.37
N PHE A 87 5.83 -24.05 3.64
CA PHE A 87 4.73 -23.09 3.78
C PHE A 87 4.98 -22.04 4.87
N GLU A 88 5.65 -22.41 5.97
CA GLU A 88 5.84 -21.50 7.10
C GLU A 88 6.80 -20.35 6.77
N GLY A 89 7.84 -20.63 5.97
CA GLY A 89 8.73 -19.60 5.42
C GLY A 89 8.11 -18.85 4.25
N LEU A 90 7.26 -19.51 3.47
CA LEU A 90 6.59 -18.93 2.31
C LEU A 90 5.49 -17.93 2.73
N ALA A 91 4.66 -18.27 3.71
CA ALA A 91 3.58 -17.42 4.19
C ALA A 91 4.10 -16.07 4.74
N ASN A 92 5.28 -16.09 5.37
CA ASN A 92 5.93 -14.88 5.88
C ASN A 92 6.52 -13.98 4.78
N SER A 93 6.77 -14.51 3.59
CA SER A 93 7.38 -13.79 2.46
C SER A 93 6.43 -13.57 1.28
N ALA A 94 5.25 -14.19 1.30
CA ALA A 94 4.20 -14.02 0.31
C ALA A 94 3.57 -12.62 0.41
N LEU A 95 3.32 -12.02 -0.75
CA LEU A 95 2.73 -10.70 -0.87
C LEU A 95 1.29 -10.75 -1.38
N ILE A 96 0.97 -11.72 -2.23
CA ILE A 96 -0.34 -11.89 -2.85
C ILE A 96 -0.54 -13.37 -3.18
N SER A 97 -1.79 -13.84 -3.19
CA SER A 97 -2.14 -15.18 -3.64
C SER A 97 -2.85 -15.15 -5.00
N SER A 98 -2.79 -16.25 -5.73
CA SER A 98 -3.78 -16.58 -6.76
C SER A 98 -4.74 -17.61 -6.22
N VAL A 99 -6.03 -17.38 -6.41
CA VAL A 99 -7.11 -18.33 -6.13
C VAL A 99 -7.80 -18.57 -7.47
N ASN A 100 -7.69 -19.77 -8.04
CA ASN A 100 -8.23 -20.10 -9.36
C ASN A 100 -7.80 -19.10 -10.46
N ASP A 101 -6.50 -18.80 -10.53
CA ASP A 101 -5.87 -17.85 -11.47
C ASP A 101 -6.23 -16.36 -11.28
N GLU A 102 -7.09 -16.01 -10.32
CA GLU A 102 -7.40 -14.63 -9.95
C GLU A 102 -6.52 -14.16 -8.79
N LEU A 103 -6.05 -12.90 -8.82
CA LEU A 103 -5.24 -12.34 -7.72
C LEU A 103 -6.14 -12.03 -6.51
N TRP A 104 -5.68 -12.45 -5.34
CA TRP A 104 -6.48 -12.44 -4.12
C TRP A 104 -5.64 -11.93 -2.94
N ASP A 105 -6.18 -11.00 -2.16
CA ASP A 105 -5.51 -10.51 -0.96
C ASP A 105 -5.32 -11.61 0.10
N MET A 106 -4.13 -11.68 0.71
CA MET A 106 -3.78 -12.70 1.72
C MET A 106 -4.65 -12.70 2.98
N SER A 107 -5.34 -11.58 3.27
CA SER A 107 -6.24 -11.45 4.43
C SER A 107 -7.69 -11.75 4.11
N ARG A 108 -8.03 -12.01 2.85
CA ARG A 108 -9.39 -12.34 2.43
C ARG A 108 -9.66 -13.84 2.63
N PRO A 109 -10.78 -14.23 3.26
CA PRO A 109 -11.13 -15.64 3.44
C PRO A 109 -11.41 -16.31 2.09
N LEU A 110 -11.12 -17.61 2.01
CA LEU A 110 -11.50 -18.43 0.88
C LEU A 110 -13.00 -18.73 0.94
N GLU A 111 -13.66 -18.69 -0.22
CA GLU A 111 -15.11 -18.82 -0.34
C GLU A 111 -15.54 -20.22 -0.84
N GLY A 112 -14.59 -21.08 -1.21
CA GLY A 112 -14.85 -22.43 -1.69
C GLY A 112 -13.57 -23.15 -2.11
N ASP A 113 -13.72 -24.36 -2.63
CA ASP A 113 -12.62 -25.19 -3.13
C ASP A 113 -11.85 -24.44 -4.22
N CYS A 114 -10.53 -24.36 -4.07
CA CYS A 114 -9.72 -23.56 -4.97
C CYS A 114 -8.30 -24.09 -5.11
N LYS A 115 -7.71 -23.76 -6.26
CA LYS A 115 -6.28 -23.88 -6.48
C LYS A 115 -5.57 -22.64 -5.95
N LEU A 116 -4.73 -22.81 -4.93
CA LEU A 116 -3.99 -21.73 -4.28
C LEU A 116 -2.53 -21.68 -4.78
N GLU A 117 -2.10 -20.50 -5.20
CA GLU A 117 -0.70 -20.20 -5.53
C GLU A 117 -0.23 -18.94 -4.77
N LEU A 118 1.03 -18.91 -4.32
CA LEU A 118 1.57 -17.80 -3.53
C LEU A 118 2.70 -17.10 -4.26
N PHE A 119 2.67 -15.77 -4.28
CA PHE A 119 3.63 -14.94 -5.00
C PHE A 119 4.49 -14.11 -4.03
N LYS A 120 5.80 -14.27 -4.16
CA LYS A 120 6.82 -13.44 -3.49
C LYS A 120 7.14 -12.19 -4.31
N PHE A 121 7.95 -11.31 -3.73
CA PHE A 121 8.48 -10.12 -4.41
C PHE A 121 9.25 -10.41 -5.71
N ASP A 122 9.86 -11.58 -5.83
CA ASP A 122 10.68 -11.93 -7.00
C ASP A 122 9.81 -12.20 -8.26
N SER A 123 8.52 -12.47 -8.05
CA SER A 123 7.54 -12.59 -9.14
C SER A 123 7.00 -11.23 -9.58
N ASP A 124 6.67 -11.09 -10.86
CA ASP A 124 6.05 -9.88 -11.40
C ASP A 124 4.74 -9.54 -10.68
N LYS A 125 3.86 -10.54 -10.48
CA LYS A 125 2.58 -10.38 -9.78
C LYS A 125 2.74 -9.85 -8.35
N GLY A 126 3.69 -10.39 -7.60
CA GLY A 126 3.96 -9.95 -6.22
C GLY A 126 4.55 -8.54 -6.17
N ARG A 127 5.46 -8.25 -7.10
CA ARG A 127 6.14 -6.97 -7.19
C ARG A 127 5.20 -5.82 -7.60
N ASP A 128 4.35 -6.06 -8.59
CA ASP A 128 3.34 -5.10 -9.04
C ASP A 128 2.33 -4.78 -7.94
N THR A 129 1.93 -5.80 -7.17
CA THR A 129 1.04 -5.63 -6.03
C THR A 129 1.68 -4.78 -4.93
N LEU A 130 2.95 -5.01 -4.60
CA LEU A 130 3.67 -4.17 -3.62
C LEU A 130 3.76 -2.71 -4.08
N TRP A 131 4.06 -2.49 -5.36
CA TRP A 131 4.16 -1.14 -5.93
C TRP A 131 2.83 -0.43 -5.98
N HIS A 132 1.75 -1.14 -6.28
CA HIS A 132 0.40 -0.60 -6.20
C HIS A 132 0.06 -0.13 -4.78
N SER A 133 0.30 -0.98 -3.78
CA SER A 133 0.13 -0.62 -2.36
C SER A 133 0.98 0.58 -1.97
N SER A 134 2.23 0.63 -2.45
CA SER A 134 3.15 1.74 -2.16
C SER A 134 2.71 3.05 -2.79
N ALA A 135 2.15 3.01 -4.01
CA ALA A 135 1.55 4.16 -4.66
C ALA A 135 0.38 4.71 -3.82
N HIS A 136 -0.52 3.86 -3.32
CA HIS A 136 -1.62 4.31 -2.45
C HIS A 136 -1.15 4.98 -1.16
N VAL A 137 -0.11 4.44 -0.51
CA VAL A 137 0.49 5.08 0.68
C VAL A 137 1.07 6.46 0.35
N LEU A 138 1.68 6.61 -0.84
CA LEU A 138 2.15 7.90 -1.33
C LEU A 138 1.00 8.88 -1.61
N GLY A 139 -0.05 8.41 -2.29
CA GLY A 139 -1.26 9.20 -2.51
C GLY A 139 -1.89 9.69 -1.20
N GLN A 140 -2.02 8.79 -0.21
CA GLN A 140 -2.51 9.15 1.12
C GLN A 140 -1.65 10.24 1.77
N ALA A 141 -0.32 10.13 1.70
CA ALA A 141 0.57 11.13 2.26
C ALA A 141 0.42 12.49 1.56
N LEU A 142 0.24 12.51 0.23
CA LEU A 142 0.01 13.73 -0.54
C LEU A 142 -1.34 14.39 -0.21
N GLU A 143 -2.42 13.61 -0.08
CA GLU A 143 -3.74 14.12 0.30
C GLU A 143 -3.73 14.67 1.74
N GLN A 144 -3.08 13.98 2.68
CA GLN A 144 -3.02 14.41 4.09
C GLN A 144 -2.08 15.60 4.33
N GLU A 145 -0.92 15.62 3.68
CA GLU A 145 0.08 16.66 3.94
C GLU A 145 -0.17 17.91 3.10
N TYR A 146 -0.59 17.74 1.85
CA TYR A 146 -0.69 18.84 0.90
C TYR A 146 -2.12 19.08 0.41
N GLY A 147 -3.09 18.23 0.75
CA GLY A 147 -4.46 18.38 0.24
C GLY A 147 -4.56 18.22 -1.28
N CYS A 148 -3.60 17.50 -1.89
CA CYS A 148 -3.60 17.29 -3.34
C CYS A 148 -4.82 16.48 -3.79
N GLN A 149 -5.31 16.77 -4.99
CA GLN A 149 -6.32 15.95 -5.64
C GLN A 149 -5.63 14.76 -6.31
N LEU A 150 -5.96 13.55 -5.87
CA LEU A 150 -5.37 12.31 -6.37
C LEU A 150 -5.88 11.99 -7.78
N CYS A 151 -4.97 11.61 -8.67
CA CYS A 151 -5.30 11.24 -10.05
C CYS A 151 -5.00 9.76 -10.31
N ILE A 152 -3.77 9.42 -10.70
CA ILE A 152 -3.40 8.06 -11.14
C ILE A 152 -2.16 7.61 -10.37
N GLY A 153 -2.20 6.42 -9.77
CA GLY A 153 -1.07 5.83 -9.06
C GLY A 153 -0.73 4.42 -9.54
N PRO A 154 -0.25 4.24 -10.79
CA PRO A 154 0.02 2.92 -11.31
C PRO A 154 1.41 2.44 -10.87
N CYS A 155 1.56 1.12 -10.77
CA CYS A 155 2.89 0.51 -10.75
C CYS A 155 3.54 0.70 -12.13
N THR A 156 4.86 0.81 -12.18
CA THR A 156 5.57 1.00 -13.45
C THR A 156 5.70 -0.35 -14.14
N THR A 157 5.19 -0.46 -15.37
CA THR A 157 5.08 -1.69 -16.18
C THR A 157 6.40 -2.44 -16.46
N ARG A 158 7.55 -1.88 -16.07
CA ARG A 158 8.89 -2.43 -16.37
C ARG A 158 9.70 -2.87 -15.16
N GLY A 159 9.07 -3.01 -14.00
CA GLY A 159 9.84 -3.44 -12.85
C GLY A 159 10.61 -2.30 -12.13
N GLU A 160 10.36 -1.04 -12.51
CA GLU A 160 11.22 0.10 -12.13
C GLU A 160 10.71 0.91 -10.91
N GLY A 161 9.62 0.48 -10.29
CA GLY A 161 9.02 1.14 -9.13
C GLY A 161 7.59 1.63 -9.36
N PHE A 162 7.20 2.69 -8.66
CA PHE A 162 5.84 3.24 -8.71
C PHE A 162 5.89 4.77 -8.80
N TYR A 163 4.77 5.35 -9.23
CA TYR A 163 4.54 6.79 -9.13
C TYR A 163 3.11 7.09 -8.74
N TYR A 164 2.89 8.33 -8.30
CA TYR A 164 1.55 8.87 -8.09
C TYR A 164 1.46 10.24 -8.73
N ASP A 165 0.42 10.42 -9.55
CA ASP A 165 0.04 11.69 -10.15
C ASP A 165 -0.98 12.36 -9.24
N ALA A 166 -0.66 13.60 -8.86
CA ALA A 166 -1.53 14.42 -8.04
C ALA A 166 -1.58 15.84 -8.59
N PHE A 167 -2.76 16.44 -8.52
CA PHE A 167 -2.97 17.84 -8.89
C PHE A 167 -2.85 18.72 -7.63
N TYR A 168 -2.00 19.74 -7.72
CA TYR A 168 -1.71 20.66 -6.63
C TYR A 168 -1.88 22.12 -7.06
N GLY A 169 -3.01 22.44 -7.72
CA GLY A 169 -3.33 23.80 -8.12
C GLY A 169 -2.24 24.43 -9.00
N ASP A 170 -1.86 25.66 -8.65
CA ASP A 170 -0.82 26.45 -9.31
C ASP A 170 0.59 26.21 -8.74
N LEU A 171 0.71 25.35 -7.73
CA LEU A 171 1.96 25.11 -7.02
C LEU A 171 2.62 23.80 -7.49
N GLY A 172 3.95 23.80 -7.50
CA GLY A 172 4.78 22.61 -7.69
C GLY A 172 5.46 22.21 -6.39
N LEU A 173 5.68 20.92 -6.18
CA LEU A 173 6.53 20.47 -5.09
C LEU A 173 8.01 20.69 -5.44
N ASN A 174 8.80 21.01 -4.41
CA ASN A 174 10.25 21.18 -4.50
C ASN A 174 10.95 20.26 -3.48
N ASP A 175 12.28 20.29 -3.43
CA ASP A 175 13.09 19.39 -2.58
C ASP A 175 12.77 19.49 -1.09
N ASN A 176 12.38 20.66 -0.58
CA ASN A 176 12.01 20.84 0.82
C ASN A 176 10.71 20.08 1.16
N HIS A 177 9.75 20.07 0.24
CA HIS A 177 8.51 19.31 0.40
C HIS A 177 8.78 17.80 0.42
N PHE A 178 9.79 17.34 -0.32
CA PHE A 178 10.13 15.92 -0.35
C PHE A 178 10.64 15.41 1.00
N LEU A 179 11.36 16.25 1.76
CA LEU A 179 11.80 15.89 3.10
C LEU A 179 10.62 15.70 4.06
N THR A 180 9.65 16.63 4.05
CA THR A 180 8.42 16.51 4.83
C THR A 180 7.62 15.28 4.43
N LEU A 181 7.46 15.04 3.13
CA LEU A 181 6.75 13.88 2.59
C LEU A 181 7.38 12.56 3.06
N LYS A 182 8.71 12.46 3.05
CA LYS A 182 9.44 11.28 3.59
C LYS A 182 9.12 11.03 5.07
N LEU A 183 9.09 12.07 5.89
CA LEU A 183 8.78 11.95 7.32
C LEU A 183 7.33 11.48 7.54
N VAL A 184 6.38 12.00 6.76
CA VAL A 184 4.98 11.58 6.79
C VAL A 184 4.85 10.11 6.39
N LEU A 185 5.50 9.69 5.30
CA LEU A 185 5.51 8.29 4.87
C LEU A 185 6.06 7.36 5.95
N GLN A 186 7.19 7.70 6.58
CA GLN A 186 7.75 6.92 7.70
C GLN A 186 6.79 6.86 8.89
N LYS A 187 6.01 7.91 9.15
CA LYS A 187 4.99 7.91 10.19
C LYS A 187 3.81 6.99 9.83
N LEU A 188 3.35 7.01 8.58
CA LEU A 188 2.28 6.13 8.09
C LEU A 188 2.69 4.66 8.14
N LEU A 189 3.91 4.32 7.73
CA LEU A 189 4.42 2.95 7.78
C LEU A 189 4.54 2.42 9.22
N ARG A 190 4.98 3.26 10.17
CA ARG A 190 5.06 2.88 11.60
C ARG A 190 3.70 2.66 12.25
N LYS A 191 2.65 3.32 11.76
CA LYS A 191 1.29 3.15 12.31
C LYS A 191 0.70 1.76 12.07
N ARG A 192 1.36 0.85 11.32
CA ARG A 192 0.86 -0.50 11.01
C ARG A 192 -0.61 -0.48 10.57
N ASN A 193 -0.95 0.41 9.65
CA ASN A 193 -2.26 0.38 9.02
C ASN A 193 -2.35 -0.88 8.16
N HIS A 194 -3.28 -1.78 8.49
CA HIS A 194 -3.58 -2.91 7.62
C HIS A 194 -4.27 -2.37 6.37
N LEU A 195 -3.60 -2.50 5.22
CA LEU A 195 -4.22 -2.18 3.93
C LEU A 195 -5.31 -3.23 3.68
N ARG A 196 -6.53 -2.78 3.42
CA ARG A 196 -7.72 -3.64 3.28
C ARG A 196 -8.28 -3.49 1.87
N GLY A 197 -8.50 -4.62 1.19
CA GLY A 197 -9.27 -4.68 -0.06
C GLY A 197 -8.57 -4.00 -1.23
N LEU A 198 -7.30 -4.34 -1.46
CA LEU A 198 -6.55 -3.87 -2.62
C LEU A 198 -6.67 -4.81 -3.82
N LYS A 199 -6.95 -6.11 -3.59
CA LYS A 199 -7.26 -7.11 -4.62
C LYS A 199 -8.29 -8.14 -4.15
#